data_AF-A0A3D5ZTF6-F1
#
_entry.id   AF-A0A3D5ZTF6-F1
#
_cell.length_a   1.000
_cell.length_b   1.000
_cell.length_c   1.000
_cell.angle_alpha   90.00
_cell.angle_beta   90.00
_cell.angle_gamma   90.00
#
_symmetry.space_group_name_H-M   'P 1'
#
loop_
_entity.id
_entity.type
_entity.pdbx_description
1 polymer ?
#
loop_
_entity_poly.entity_id
_entity_poly.type
_entity_poly.pdbx_seq_one_letter_code
_entity_poly.pdbx_strand_id
1 'polypeptide(L)'
;AATADLNDVNMIDPFHMEAYNVVSVNYNRDIENFPVLNTMLEMIMGKSPYKSPTDMGVNMAGYCIIDNEACEEASKQEVIRRYLTALVDVKKGTTSTDTAIKIEYLMKKLGVSVEDRKVVGVAREVSEKTGLPSAAIELNDGRIVTGKTKSILGAGANVLLNALKTLGGISDEIDLISPMLLEPIIDLKVNHLGSDGKKLHANEALIALSVCAVTNPTAKYALEQIDKLKGCELHSTVIFDYSDEKVFKKVGLHITYDPYRHREFQYTDGHTGK
;
A
#
# COMPACT_ATOMS: atom_id res chain seq x y z
N ALA A 1 10.46 -8.22 -5.92
CA ALA A 1 9.93 -6.89 -5.54
C ALA A 1 10.33 -6.51 -4.12
N ALA A 2 10.01 -7.35 -3.12
CA ALA A 2 10.31 -7.08 -1.70
C ALA A 2 11.81 -7.02 -1.34
N THR A 3 12.68 -7.52 -2.22
CA THR A 3 14.14 -7.55 -2.06
C THR A 3 14.84 -6.69 -3.12
N ALA A 4 14.17 -5.74 -3.77
CA ALA A 4 14.77 -5.00 -4.89
C ALA A 4 15.96 -4.11 -4.46
N ASP A 5 15.96 -3.69 -3.20
CA ASP A 5 17.06 -3.04 -2.49
C ASP A 5 18.20 -4.01 -2.13
N LEU A 6 17.88 -5.29 -1.96
CA LEU A 6 18.84 -6.37 -1.78
C LEU A 6 19.34 -6.87 -3.15
N ASN A 7 20.58 -7.31 -3.23
CA ASN A 7 21.10 -7.94 -4.46
C ASN A 7 20.74 -9.43 -4.57
N ASP A 8 19.59 -9.79 -3.98
CA ASP A 8 19.08 -11.16 -3.98
C ASP A 8 18.19 -11.36 -5.21
N VAL A 9 18.63 -12.25 -6.09
CA VAL A 9 18.00 -12.52 -7.39
C VAL A 9 17.63 -13.99 -7.47
N ASN A 10 16.38 -14.27 -7.81
CA ASN A 10 15.90 -15.62 -8.06
C ASN A 10 16.58 -16.19 -9.32
N MET A 11 17.12 -17.40 -9.20
CA MET A 11 17.83 -18.12 -10.25
C MET A 11 17.42 -19.59 -10.23
N ILE A 12 17.58 -20.26 -11.38
CA ILE A 12 17.46 -21.73 -11.43
C ILE A 12 18.64 -22.29 -10.64
N ASP A 13 18.40 -23.25 -9.74
CA ASP A 13 19.43 -23.98 -9.02
C ASP A 13 20.14 -24.96 -9.98
N PRO A 14 21.39 -24.67 -10.42
CA PRO A 14 22.09 -25.53 -11.36
C PRO A 14 22.49 -26.86 -10.73
N PHE A 15 22.77 -26.88 -9.42
CA PHE A 15 23.20 -28.09 -8.71
C PHE A 15 22.07 -29.11 -8.62
N HIS A 16 20.84 -28.65 -8.34
CA HIS A 16 19.68 -29.53 -8.31
C HIS A 16 19.34 -30.08 -9.71
N MET A 17 19.45 -29.23 -10.73
CA MET A 17 19.25 -29.64 -12.12
C MET A 17 20.29 -30.69 -12.55
N GLU A 18 21.56 -30.52 -12.20
CA GLU A 18 22.62 -31.49 -12.50
C GLU A 18 22.43 -32.81 -11.75
N ALA A 19 22.09 -32.75 -10.46
CA ALA A 19 21.97 -33.93 -9.62
C ALA A 19 20.71 -34.77 -9.88
N TYR A 20 19.60 -34.13 -10.25
CA TYR A 20 18.28 -34.78 -10.33
C TYR A 20 17.54 -34.56 -11.64
N ASN A 21 18.04 -33.71 -12.54
CA ASN A 21 17.35 -33.30 -13.77
C ASN A 21 15.96 -32.68 -13.51
N VAL A 22 15.83 -31.98 -12.38
CA VAL A 22 14.61 -31.28 -11.95
C VAL A 22 14.91 -29.78 -11.83
N VAL A 23 14.09 -28.96 -12.48
CA VAL A 23 14.20 -27.50 -12.39
C VAL A 23 13.65 -27.03 -11.04
N SER A 24 14.47 -26.36 -10.26
CA SER A 24 14.07 -25.70 -9.00
C SER A 24 14.60 -24.27 -8.97
N VAL A 25 13.97 -23.42 -8.15
CA VAL A 25 14.34 -22.00 -8.02
C VAL A 25 14.98 -21.78 -6.66
N ASN A 26 16.13 -21.13 -6.66
CA ASN A 26 16.84 -20.66 -5.47
C ASN A 26 17.27 -19.19 -5.70
N TYR A 27 18.13 -18.63 -4.84
CA TYR A 27 18.65 -17.27 -5.02
C TYR A 27 20.18 -17.28 -5.11
N ASN A 28 20.72 -16.29 -5.83
CA ASN A 28 22.15 -16.18 -6.15
C ASN A 28 23.07 -16.38 -4.93
N ARG A 29 22.77 -15.76 -3.79
CA ARG A 29 23.60 -15.87 -2.59
C ARG A 29 23.76 -17.31 -2.09
N ASP A 30 22.70 -18.11 -2.08
CA ASP A 30 22.79 -19.51 -1.62
C ASP A 30 23.47 -20.38 -2.66
N ILE A 31 23.18 -20.17 -3.95
CA ILE A 31 23.84 -20.87 -5.06
C ILE A 31 25.35 -20.61 -5.03
N GLU A 32 25.78 -19.36 -4.88
CA GLU A 32 27.19 -18.97 -4.85
C GLU A 32 27.94 -19.56 -3.64
N ASN A 33 27.29 -19.65 -2.48
CA ASN A 33 27.91 -20.14 -1.24
C ASN A 33 27.86 -21.67 -1.09
N PHE A 34 27.02 -22.37 -1.85
CA PHE A 34 26.82 -23.81 -1.72
C PHE A 34 28.10 -24.66 -1.83
N PRO A 35 29.03 -24.44 -2.78
CA PRO A 35 30.22 -25.28 -2.88
C PRO A 35 31.09 -25.27 -1.62
N VAL A 36 31.22 -24.08 -1.00
CA VAL A 36 31.97 -23.91 0.25
C VAL A 36 31.27 -24.66 1.38
N LEU A 37 29.96 -24.49 1.51
CA LEU A 37 29.17 -25.11 2.57
C LEU A 37 29.11 -26.64 2.41
N ASN A 38 29.00 -27.14 1.18
CA ASN A 38 29.04 -28.57 0.87
C ASN A 38 30.37 -29.20 1.31
N THR A 39 31.50 -28.54 1.02
CA THR A 39 32.84 -29.00 1.46
C THR A 39 32.93 -29.06 2.98
N MET A 40 32.40 -28.04 3.69
CA MET A 40 32.37 -28.05 5.16
C MET A 40 31.52 -29.20 5.71
N LEU A 41 30.36 -29.48 5.10
CA LEU A 41 29.51 -30.60 5.51
C LEU A 41 30.18 -31.95 5.27
N GLU A 42 30.90 -32.12 4.16
CA GLU A 42 31.71 -33.33 3.91
C GLU A 42 32.79 -33.51 4.98
N MET A 43 33.47 -32.45 5.38
CA MET A 43 34.49 -32.52 6.44
C MET A 43 33.90 -32.88 7.81
N ILE A 44 32.73 -32.35 8.16
CA ILE A 44 32.09 -32.55 9.47
C ILE A 44 31.40 -33.91 9.55
N MET A 45 30.72 -34.33 8.48
CA MET A 45 29.83 -35.49 8.47
C MET A 45 30.39 -36.69 7.69
N GLY A 46 31.58 -36.57 7.12
CA GLY A 46 32.22 -37.56 6.24
C GLY A 46 31.65 -37.61 4.81
N LYS A 47 30.37 -37.23 4.64
CA LYS A 47 29.71 -37.00 3.35
C LYS A 47 28.67 -35.90 3.51
N SER A 48 28.49 -35.07 2.48
CA SER A 48 27.39 -34.10 2.49
C SER A 48 26.06 -34.84 2.32
N PRO A 49 25.04 -34.52 3.15
CA PRO A 49 23.69 -35.03 2.97
C PRO A 49 22.92 -34.33 1.83
N TYR A 50 23.42 -33.22 1.30
CA TYR A 50 22.73 -32.38 0.33
C TYR A 50 23.52 -32.32 -0.99
N LYS A 51 22.82 -32.38 -2.13
CA LYS A 51 23.44 -32.21 -3.45
C LYS A 51 23.18 -30.83 -4.05
N SER A 52 22.29 -30.05 -3.44
CA SER A 52 22.01 -28.68 -3.85
C SER A 52 21.47 -27.82 -2.70
N PRO A 53 21.43 -26.48 -2.86
CA PRO A 53 20.70 -25.58 -1.96
C PRO A 53 19.23 -25.93 -1.82
N THR A 54 18.57 -26.38 -2.89
CA THR A 54 17.18 -26.87 -2.82
C THR A 54 17.03 -28.05 -1.86
N ASP A 55 17.99 -29.00 -1.83
CA ASP A 55 17.94 -30.12 -0.88
C ASP A 55 18.09 -29.68 0.58
N MET A 56 18.84 -28.59 0.82
CA MET A 56 18.99 -28.00 2.15
C MET A 56 17.71 -27.31 2.63
N GLY A 57 16.86 -26.89 1.69
CA GLY A 57 15.59 -26.26 1.96
C GLY A 57 14.58 -27.24 2.54
N VAL A 58 13.83 -26.81 3.56
CA VAL A 58 12.72 -27.57 4.15
C VAL A 58 11.36 -26.92 3.87
N ASN A 59 11.31 -26.02 2.88
CA ASN A 59 10.13 -25.21 2.59
C ASN A 59 9.03 -26.04 1.92
N MET A 60 7.88 -26.14 2.59
CA MET A 60 6.71 -26.85 2.07
C MET A 60 5.61 -25.91 1.55
N ALA A 61 5.79 -24.59 1.61
CA ALA A 61 4.73 -23.62 1.34
C ALA A 61 4.13 -23.75 -0.06
N GLY A 62 4.95 -24.04 -1.09
CA GLY A 62 4.48 -24.21 -2.46
C GLY A 62 3.51 -25.40 -2.64
N TYR A 63 3.66 -26.46 -1.84
CA TYR A 63 2.77 -27.63 -1.87
C TYR A 63 1.43 -27.39 -1.17
N CYS A 64 1.31 -26.28 -0.42
CA CYS A 64 0.12 -25.94 0.33
C CYS A 64 -0.76 -24.89 -0.39
N ILE A 65 -0.43 -24.52 -1.62
CA ILE A 65 -1.25 -23.62 -2.44
C ILE A 65 -2.49 -24.39 -2.89
N ILE A 66 -3.65 -23.99 -2.36
CA ILE A 66 -4.96 -24.59 -2.70
C ILE A 66 -5.66 -23.86 -3.85
N ASP A 67 -5.26 -22.62 -4.12
CA ASP A 67 -5.78 -21.77 -5.18
C ASP A 67 -4.63 -20.96 -5.78
N ASN A 68 -4.14 -21.42 -6.95
CA ASN A 68 -3.01 -20.80 -7.61
C ASN A 68 -3.36 -19.42 -8.20
N GLU A 69 -4.57 -19.27 -8.74
CA GLU A 69 -4.99 -18.01 -9.36
C GLU A 69 -5.10 -16.90 -8.30
N ALA A 70 -5.66 -17.20 -7.13
CA ALA A 70 -5.70 -16.26 -6.01
C ALA A 70 -4.31 -15.86 -5.52
N CYS A 71 -3.38 -16.82 -5.41
CA CYS A 71 -2.00 -16.54 -5.03
C CYS A 71 -1.26 -15.68 -6.07
N GLU A 72 -1.44 -15.98 -7.36
CA GLU A 72 -0.87 -15.19 -8.44
C GLU A 72 -1.39 -13.75 -8.42
N GLU A 73 -2.71 -13.55 -8.32
CA GLU A 73 -3.30 -12.21 -8.27
C GLU A 73 -2.83 -11.42 -7.04
N ALA A 74 -2.85 -12.04 -5.86
CA ALA A 74 -2.36 -11.40 -4.64
C ALA A 74 -0.88 -10.99 -4.76
N SER A 75 -0.05 -11.84 -5.39
CA SER A 75 1.36 -11.54 -5.62
C SER A 75 1.59 -10.40 -6.61
N LYS A 76 0.80 -10.32 -7.69
CA LYS A 76 0.82 -9.21 -8.66
C LYS A 76 0.47 -7.89 -7.98
N GLN A 77 -0.58 -7.87 -7.16
CA GLN A 77 -0.97 -6.69 -6.38
C GLN A 77 0.13 -6.27 -5.39
N GLU A 78 0.81 -7.21 -4.72
CA GLU A 78 1.97 -6.91 -3.87
C GLU A 78 3.12 -6.27 -4.66
N VAL A 79 3.41 -6.76 -5.88
CA VAL A 79 4.45 -6.15 -6.73
C VAL A 79 4.10 -4.71 -7.08
N ILE A 80 2.84 -4.43 -7.46
CA ILE A 80 2.37 -3.07 -7.75
C ILE A 80 2.48 -2.18 -6.50
N ARG A 81 2.08 -2.69 -5.33
CA ARG A 81 2.22 -1.96 -4.05
C ARG A 81 3.68 -1.60 -3.78
N ARG A 82 4.60 -2.54 -3.93
CA ARG A 82 6.05 -2.31 -3.74
C ARG A 82 6.61 -1.29 -4.72
N TYR A 83 6.16 -1.28 -5.97
CA TYR A 83 6.58 -0.29 -6.95
C TYR A 83 6.15 1.13 -6.53
N LEU A 84 4.87 1.32 -6.19
CA LEU A 84 4.36 2.61 -5.73
C LEU A 84 5.05 3.07 -4.43
N THR A 85 5.31 2.15 -3.49
CA THR A 85 6.11 2.46 -2.29
C THR A 85 7.52 2.90 -2.67
N ALA A 86 8.20 2.20 -3.57
CA ALA A 86 9.55 2.57 -4.00
C ALA A 86 9.59 3.96 -4.67
N LEU A 87 8.59 4.32 -5.48
CA LEU A 87 8.49 5.67 -6.06
C LEU A 87 8.39 6.76 -4.97
N VAL A 88 7.59 6.51 -3.94
CA VAL A 88 7.45 7.42 -2.79
C VAL A 88 8.75 7.51 -2.00
N ASP A 89 9.43 6.39 -1.78
CA ASP A 89 10.71 6.35 -1.06
C ASP A 89 11.82 7.07 -1.82
N VAL A 90 11.87 6.93 -3.15
CA VAL A 90 12.77 7.72 -4.02
C VAL A 90 12.48 9.21 -3.87
N LYS A 91 11.20 9.61 -3.90
CA LYS A 91 10.79 11.02 -3.68
C LYS A 91 11.17 11.54 -2.29
N LYS A 92 11.14 10.68 -1.27
CA LYS A 92 11.57 11.00 0.10
C LYS A 92 13.09 10.98 0.28
N GLY A 93 13.84 10.46 -0.71
CA GLY A 93 15.30 10.30 -0.64
C GLY A 93 15.73 9.15 0.28
N THR A 94 14.86 8.20 0.57
CA THR A 94 15.13 7.06 1.48
C THR A 94 15.62 5.82 0.73
N THR A 95 15.49 5.78 -0.60
CA THR A 95 16.04 4.71 -1.44
C THR A 95 16.54 5.24 -2.78
N SER A 96 17.29 4.43 -3.51
CA SER A 96 17.79 4.75 -4.85
C SER A 96 16.73 4.53 -5.93
N THR A 97 16.86 5.28 -7.04
CA THR A 97 16.04 5.08 -8.25
C THR A 97 16.16 3.67 -8.82
N ASP A 98 17.31 3.03 -8.65
CA ASP A 98 17.57 1.67 -9.14
C ASP A 98 16.60 0.65 -8.54
N THR A 99 16.19 0.85 -7.28
CA THR A 99 15.20 0.00 -6.61
C THR A 99 13.86 0.03 -7.35
N ALA A 100 13.38 1.22 -7.71
CA ALA A 100 12.13 1.37 -8.46
C ALA A 100 12.24 0.77 -9.87
N ILE A 101 13.38 0.97 -10.56
CA ILE A 101 13.63 0.43 -11.91
C ILE A 101 13.62 -1.11 -11.90
N LYS A 102 14.26 -1.74 -10.92
CA LYS A 102 14.25 -3.22 -10.77
C LYS A 102 12.83 -3.75 -10.61
N ILE A 103 12.00 -3.09 -9.81
CA ILE A 103 10.60 -3.51 -9.61
C ILE A 103 9.78 -3.25 -10.90
N GLU A 104 10.00 -2.13 -11.58
CA GLU A 104 9.34 -1.83 -12.86
C GLU A 104 9.64 -2.91 -13.92
N TYR A 105 10.89 -3.36 -14.01
CA TYR A 105 11.27 -4.45 -14.90
C TYR A 105 10.57 -5.77 -14.53
N LEU A 106 10.42 -6.06 -13.23
CA LEU A 106 9.64 -7.20 -12.77
C LEU A 106 8.16 -7.06 -13.15
N MET A 107 7.56 -5.88 -13.01
CA MET A 107 6.18 -5.63 -13.46
C MET A 107 6.01 -5.88 -14.95
N LYS A 108 6.95 -5.41 -15.79
CA LYS A 108 6.96 -5.69 -17.24
C LYS A 108 7.04 -7.18 -17.54
N LYS A 109 7.87 -7.95 -16.82
CA LYS A 109 7.94 -9.41 -16.96
C LYS A 109 6.63 -10.11 -16.59
N LEU A 110 5.92 -9.59 -15.60
CA LEU A 110 4.64 -10.12 -15.13
C LEU A 110 3.45 -9.64 -15.99
N GLY A 111 3.67 -8.70 -16.92
CA GLY A 111 2.61 -8.12 -17.74
C GLY A 111 1.63 -7.25 -16.96
N VAL A 112 2.06 -6.66 -15.84
CA VAL A 112 1.22 -5.81 -14.98
C VAL A 112 1.69 -4.36 -14.98
N SER A 113 0.77 -3.47 -14.66
CA SER A 113 0.92 -2.02 -14.61
C SER A 113 0.33 -1.46 -13.31
N VAL A 114 0.57 -0.19 -13.02
CA VAL A 114 -0.04 0.46 -11.84
C VAL A 114 -1.56 0.57 -11.93
N GLU A 115 -2.12 0.55 -13.15
CA GLU A 115 -3.56 0.66 -13.38
C GLU A 115 -4.32 -0.63 -13.07
N ASP A 116 -3.63 -1.78 -13.00
CA ASP A 116 -4.22 -3.05 -12.57
C ASP A 116 -4.60 -3.04 -11.08
N ARG A 117 -4.10 -2.06 -10.32
CA ARG A 117 -4.62 -1.72 -8.99
C ARG A 117 -5.79 -0.73 -9.15
N LYS A 118 -7.02 -1.24 -9.14
CA LYS A 118 -8.26 -0.49 -9.42
C LYS A 118 -8.36 0.90 -8.76
N VAL A 119 -7.97 1.01 -7.50
CA VAL A 119 -8.04 2.28 -6.74
C VAL A 119 -7.12 3.38 -7.27
N VAL A 120 -6.07 3.04 -8.04
CA VAL A 120 -5.15 4.01 -8.64
C VAL A 120 -5.87 4.84 -9.70
N GLY A 121 -6.43 4.19 -10.71
CA GLY A 121 -7.15 4.86 -11.80
C GLY A 121 -8.32 5.69 -11.28
N VAL A 122 -9.10 5.15 -10.34
CA VAL A 122 -10.26 5.85 -9.77
C VAL A 122 -9.85 7.11 -9.00
N ALA A 123 -8.80 7.04 -8.17
CA ALA A 123 -8.32 8.22 -7.46
C ALA A 123 -7.79 9.27 -8.45
N ARG A 124 -7.00 8.86 -9.46
CA ARG A 124 -6.47 9.79 -10.47
C ARG A 124 -7.59 10.48 -11.25
N GLU A 125 -8.61 9.74 -11.68
CA GLU A 125 -9.77 10.29 -12.40
C GLU A 125 -10.54 11.33 -11.56
N VAL A 126 -10.78 11.06 -10.27
CA VAL A 126 -11.44 12.04 -9.37
C VAL A 126 -10.55 13.27 -9.18
N SER A 127 -9.24 13.08 -9.08
CA SER A 127 -8.28 14.16 -8.92
C SER A 127 -8.25 15.07 -10.15
N GLU A 128 -8.20 14.48 -11.34
CA GLU A 128 -8.22 15.19 -12.62
C GLU A 128 -9.51 15.99 -12.81
N LYS A 129 -10.67 15.36 -12.58
CA LYS A 129 -11.97 16.03 -12.70
C LYS A 129 -12.16 17.20 -11.75
N THR A 130 -11.48 17.19 -10.60
CA THR A 130 -11.69 18.18 -9.54
C THR A 130 -10.55 19.18 -9.41
N GLY A 131 -9.40 18.92 -10.05
CA GLY A 131 -8.17 19.69 -9.86
C GLY A 131 -7.61 19.64 -8.44
N LEU A 132 -8.09 18.72 -7.60
CA LEU A 132 -7.74 18.64 -6.18
C LEU A 132 -7.21 17.24 -5.83
N PRO A 133 -6.35 17.12 -4.80
CA PRO A 133 -5.92 15.82 -4.32
C PRO A 133 -7.10 14.95 -3.91
N SER A 134 -7.04 13.67 -4.23
CA SER A 134 -8.10 12.72 -3.95
C SER A 134 -7.55 11.34 -3.57
N ALA A 135 -8.45 10.47 -3.13
CA ALA A 135 -8.16 9.13 -2.71
C ALA A 135 -9.33 8.19 -3.03
N ALA A 136 -9.03 6.90 -3.17
CA ALA A 136 -10.01 5.85 -3.38
C ALA A 136 -9.69 4.62 -2.51
N ILE A 137 -10.72 4.01 -1.93
CA ILE A 137 -10.66 2.77 -1.15
C ILE A 137 -11.50 1.71 -1.86
N GLU A 138 -10.92 0.53 -2.11
CA GLU A 138 -11.67 -0.68 -2.47
C GLU A 138 -11.96 -1.44 -1.18
N LEU A 139 -13.25 -1.58 -0.87
CA LEU A 139 -13.75 -2.32 0.28
C LEU A 139 -13.62 -3.83 0.02
N ASN A 140 -13.66 -4.61 1.10
CA ASN A 140 -13.56 -6.08 1.02
C ASN A 140 -14.71 -6.75 0.22
N ASP A 141 -15.80 -6.02 -0.05
CA ASP A 141 -16.90 -6.47 -0.91
C ASP A 141 -16.78 -5.99 -2.37
N GLY A 142 -15.64 -5.38 -2.73
CA GLY A 142 -15.33 -4.90 -4.08
C GLY A 142 -15.90 -3.53 -4.42
N ARG A 143 -16.70 -2.89 -3.55
CA ARG A 143 -17.17 -1.51 -3.78
C ARG A 143 -16.00 -0.54 -3.67
N ILE A 144 -15.94 0.43 -4.58
CA ILE A 144 -14.94 1.50 -4.54
C ILE A 144 -15.58 2.79 -4.02
N VAL A 145 -14.97 3.35 -2.98
CA VAL A 145 -15.38 4.61 -2.35
C VAL A 145 -14.31 5.66 -2.58
N THR A 146 -14.70 6.87 -2.93
CA THR A 146 -13.77 7.97 -3.22
C THR A 146 -13.89 9.11 -2.23
N GLY A 147 -12.83 9.88 -2.09
CA GLY A 147 -12.78 11.09 -1.29
C GLY A 147 -11.85 12.12 -1.90
N LYS A 148 -12.39 13.28 -2.24
CA LYS A 148 -11.62 14.44 -2.70
C LYS A 148 -11.36 15.41 -1.56
N THR A 149 -10.33 16.23 -1.69
CA THR A 149 -10.11 17.35 -0.78
C THR A 149 -11.31 18.31 -0.82
N LYS A 150 -11.82 18.71 0.34
CA LYS A 150 -12.88 19.71 0.54
C LYS A 150 -12.31 20.93 1.30
N SER A 151 -13.16 21.92 1.59
CA SER A 151 -12.80 23.11 2.36
C SER A 151 -12.25 22.77 3.75
N ILE A 152 -12.90 21.82 4.45
CA ILE A 152 -12.55 21.42 5.81
C ILE A 152 -11.86 20.05 5.86
N LEU A 153 -12.15 19.13 4.95
CA LEU A 153 -11.60 17.76 5.03
C LEU A 153 -10.50 17.54 3.98
N GLY A 154 -9.36 16.99 4.41
CA GLY A 154 -8.37 16.43 3.48
C GLY A 154 -8.92 15.19 2.76
N ALA A 155 -8.30 14.81 1.64
CA ALA A 155 -8.70 13.63 0.86
C ALA A 155 -8.77 12.35 1.71
N GLY A 156 -7.75 12.12 2.56
CA GLY A 156 -7.70 10.97 3.47
C GLY A 156 -8.86 10.95 4.48
N ALA A 157 -9.13 12.06 5.16
CA ALA A 157 -10.25 12.16 6.08
C ALA A 157 -11.60 11.94 5.39
N ASN A 158 -11.78 12.55 4.20
CA ASN A 158 -13.03 12.45 3.46
C ASN A 158 -13.28 11.03 2.94
N VAL A 159 -12.27 10.36 2.36
CA VAL A 159 -12.44 8.97 1.88
C VAL A 159 -12.72 8.01 3.04
N LEU A 160 -12.11 8.24 4.21
CA LEU A 160 -12.36 7.45 5.41
C LEU A 160 -13.81 7.56 5.87
N LEU A 161 -14.33 8.79 6.02
CA LEU A 161 -15.71 9.01 6.45
C LEU A 161 -16.71 8.43 5.44
N ASN A 162 -16.45 8.61 4.14
CA ASN A 162 -17.27 8.04 3.09
C ASN A 162 -17.27 6.50 3.16
N ALA A 163 -16.11 5.88 3.38
CA ALA A 163 -16.01 4.42 3.50
C ALA A 163 -16.80 3.90 4.71
N LEU A 164 -16.74 4.57 5.86
CA LEU A 164 -17.55 4.22 7.04
C LEU A 164 -19.05 4.38 6.77
N LYS A 165 -19.47 5.42 6.05
CA LYS A 165 -20.87 5.58 5.63
C LYS A 165 -21.32 4.44 4.72
N THR A 166 -20.52 4.09 3.72
CA THR A 166 -20.80 3.00 2.77
C THR A 166 -20.89 1.63 3.46
N LEU A 167 -19.99 1.35 4.41
CA LEU A 167 -20.00 0.12 5.21
C LEU A 167 -21.20 0.06 6.17
N GLY A 168 -21.65 1.21 6.66
CA GLY A 168 -22.84 1.35 7.50
C GLY A 168 -24.14 1.50 6.70
N GLY A 169 -24.12 1.51 5.36
CA GLY A 169 -25.34 1.80 4.58
C GLY A 169 -25.96 3.16 4.90
N ILE A 170 -25.15 4.14 5.34
CA ILE A 170 -25.56 5.50 5.68
C ILE A 170 -25.56 6.33 4.39
N SER A 171 -26.62 7.11 4.17
CA SER A 171 -26.73 8.01 3.00
C SER A 171 -25.56 8.98 2.92
N ASP A 172 -25.09 9.27 1.70
CA ASP A 172 -24.00 10.22 1.48
C ASP A 172 -24.39 11.67 1.84
N GLU A 173 -25.68 11.97 1.95
CA GLU A 173 -26.17 13.30 2.35
C GLU A 173 -26.06 13.55 3.86
N ILE A 174 -25.82 12.50 4.67
CA ILE A 174 -25.74 12.64 6.12
C ILE A 174 -24.33 13.07 6.53
N ASP A 175 -24.25 14.23 7.19
CA ASP A 175 -23.04 14.70 7.85
C ASP A 175 -22.83 13.95 9.18
N LEU A 176 -21.73 13.20 9.26
CA LEU A 176 -21.37 12.46 10.47
C LEU A 176 -20.72 13.33 11.55
N ILE A 177 -20.11 14.46 11.15
CA ILE A 177 -19.41 15.37 12.05
C ILE A 177 -20.12 16.70 12.05
N SER A 178 -20.55 17.15 13.23
CA SER A 178 -21.23 18.44 13.40
C SER A 178 -20.28 19.61 13.10
N PRO A 179 -20.71 20.63 12.32
CA PRO A 179 -19.94 21.86 12.11
C PRO A 179 -19.52 22.54 13.41
N MET A 180 -20.34 22.47 14.46
CA MET A 180 -20.03 23.05 15.78
C MET A 180 -18.81 22.43 16.45
N LEU A 181 -18.45 21.18 16.10
CA LEU A 181 -17.20 20.55 16.57
C LEU A 181 -16.01 20.87 15.67
N LEU A 182 -16.25 21.14 14.39
CA LEU A 182 -15.19 21.44 13.43
C LEU A 182 -14.56 22.82 13.72
N GLU A 183 -15.38 23.83 14.05
CA GLU A 183 -14.92 25.20 14.29
C GLU A 183 -13.84 25.31 15.38
N PRO A 184 -14.02 24.78 16.61
CA PRO A 184 -13.00 24.86 17.65
C PRO A 184 -11.70 24.13 17.29
N ILE A 185 -11.79 23.00 16.56
CA ILE A 185 -10.61 22.24 16.13
C ILE A 185 -9.81 23.06 15.10
N ILE A 186 -10.50 23.69 14.15
CA ILE A 186 -9.86 24.53 13.13
C ILE A 186 -9.25 25.78 13.78
N ASP A 187 -9.96 26.41 14.71
CA ASP A 187 -9.49 27.58 15.46
C ASP A 187 -8.20 27.27 16.25
N LEU A 188 -8.19 26.16 17.00
CA LEU A 188 -7.00 25.65 17.67
C LEU A 188 -5.84 25.46 16.68
N LYS A 189 -6.10 24.81 15.55
CA LYS A 189 -5.08 24.47 14.55
C LYS A 189 -4.46 25.72 13.91
N VAL A 190 -5.30 26.68 13.51
CA VAL A 190 -4.87 27.87 12.75
C VAL A 190 -4.41 28.98 13.68
N ASN A 191 -5.24 29.39 14.64
CA ASN A 191 -5.02 30.60 15.43
C ASN A 191 -4.13 30.37 16.66
N HIS A 192 -4.08 29.14 17.17
CA HIS A 192 -3.30 28.83 18.38
C HIS A 192 -2.04 28.00 18.11
N LEU A 193 -2.09 27.06 17.15
CA LEU A 193 -0.96 26.19 16.80
C LEU A 193 -0.20 26.64 15.55
N GLY A 194 -0.68 27.68 14.85
CA GLY A 194 0.01 28.24 13.68
C GLY A 194 0.16 27.28 12.51
N SER A 195 -0.75 26.30 12.37
CA SER A 195 -0.72 25.36 11.25
C SER A 195 -1.16 26.04 9.95
N ASP A 196 -0.44 25.76 8.85
CA ASP A 196 -0.70 26.35 7.53
C ASP A 196 -2.05 25.96 6.89
N GLY A 197 -2.81 25.04 7.49
CA GLY A 197 -3.99 24.43 6.86
C GLY A 197 -5.19 24.31 7.78
N LYS A 198 -6.35 24.77 7.29
CA LYS A 198 -7.68 24.55 7.88
C LYS A 198 -8.20 23.12 7.75
N LYS A 199 -7.53 22.29 6.93
CA LYS A 199 -8.00 20.96 6.59
C LYS A 199 -7.75 19.99 7.74
N LEU A 200 -8.75 19.19 8.06
CA LEU A 200 -8.66 18.11 9.01
C LEU A 200 -8.04 16.87 8.39
N HIS A 201 -7.14 16.28 9.15
CA HIS A 201 -6.55 14.96 8.94
C HIS A 201 -7.52 13.87 9.36
N ALA A 202 -7.30 12.65 8.88
CA ALA A 202 -8.08 11.46 9.23
C ALA A 202 -8.10 11.19 10.74
N ASN A 203 -6.99 11.46 11.45
CA ASN A 203 -6.97 11.36 12.91
C ASN A 203 -7.98 12.32 13.57
N GLU A 204 -8.01 13.56 13.09
CA GLU A 204 -8.81 14.63 13.69
C GLU A 204 -10.29 14.37 13.39
N ALA A 205 -10.58 13.89 12.17
CA ALA A 205 -11.90 13.44 11.77
C ALA A 205 -12.41 12.25 12.59
N LEU A 206 -11.57 11.25 12.89
CA LEU A 206 -11.97 10.13 13.74
C LEU A 206 -12.22 10.54 15.19
N ILE A 207 -11.40 11.44 15.73
CA ILE A 207 -11.63 11.99 17.08
C ILE A 207 -12.96 12.76 17.11
N ALA A 208 -13.19 13.64 16.13
CA ALA A 208 -14.44 14.39 16.03
C ALA A 208 -15.66 13.46 15.85
N LEU A 209 -15.53 12.41 15.03
CA LEU A 209 -16.57 11.39 14.86
C LEU A 209 -16.86 10.65 16.18
N SER A 210 -15.84 10.30 16.94
CA SER A 210 -15.97 9.67 18.26
C SER A 210 -16.71 10.56 19.27
N VAL A 211 -16.44 11.86 19.26
CA VAL A 211 -17.19 12.81 20.09
C VAL A 211 -18.64 12.92 19.61
N CYS A 212 -18.89 13.00 18.30
CA CYS A 212 -20.24 12.99 17.73
C CYS A 212 -21.01 11.72 18.08
N ALA A 213 -20.35 10.57 18.17
CA ALA A 213 -20.99 9.29 18.50
C ALA A 213 -21.66 9.26 19.89
N VAL A 214 -21.32 10.20 20.79
CA VAL A 214 -21.97 10.34 22.10
C VAL A 214 -23.44 10.76 21.96
N THR A 215 -23.75 11.66 21.01
CA THR A 215 -25.08 12.27 20.87
C THR A 215 -25.75 11.98 19.52
N ASN A 216 -25.01 11.45 18.55
CA ASN A 216 -25.49 11.10 17.22
C ASN A 216 -25.39 9.57 16.99
N PRO A 217 -26.52 8.83 17.05
CA PRO A 217 -26.55 7.39 16.80
C PRO A 217 -25.97 6.98 15.44
N THR A 218 -26.14 7.80 14.40
CA THR A 218 -25.62 7.55 13.06
C THR A 218 -24.09 7.64 13.03
N ALA A 219 -23.51 8.62 13.74
CA ALA A 219 -22.06 8.74 13.89
C ALA A 219 -21.46 7.55 14.66
N LYS A 220 -22.15 7.09 15.71
CA LYS A 220 -21.78 5.88 16.45
C LYS A 220 -21.79 4.65 15.56
N TYR A 221 -22.86 4.47 14.80
CA TYR A 221 -23.00 3.34 13.89
C TYR A 221 -21.93 3.33 12.79
N ALA A 222 -21.57 4.51 12.25
CA ALA A 222 -20.45 4.65 11.32
C ALA A 222 -19.11 4.25 11.96
N LEU A 223 -18.85 4.70 13.19
CA LEU A 223 -17.61 4.40 13.91
C LEU A 223 -17.45 2.89 14.19
N GLU A 224 -18.54 2.19 14.49
CA GLU A 224 -18.58 0.73 14.69
C GLU A 224 -18.19 -0.06 13.42
N GLN A 225 -18.12 0.57 12.24
CA GLN A 225 -17.70 -0.07 11.01
C GLN A 225 -16.17 -0.07 10.80
N ILE A 226 -15.39 0.59 11.66
CA ILE A 226 -13.96 0.84 11.44
C ILE A 226 -13.15 -0.45 11.23
N ASP A 227 -13.48 -1.52 11.95
CA ASP A 227 -12.76 -2.80 11.85
C ASP A 227 -12.95 -3.49 10.49
N LYS A 228 -14.03 -3.16 9.77
CA LYS A 228 -14.30 -3.69 8.43
C LYS A 228 -13.38 -3.12 7.35
N LEU A 229 -12.63 -2.06 7.65
CA LEU A 229 -11.62 -1.48 6.76
C LEU A 229 -10.30 -2.28 6.73
N LYS A 230 -10.12 -3.24 7.65
CA LYS A 230 -8.92 -4.07 7.68
C LYS A 230 -8.81 -4.88 6.39
N GLY A 231 -7.64 -4.81 5.76
CA GLY A 231 -7.35 -5.48 4.48
C GLY A 231 -7.86 -4.74 3.24
N CYS A 232 -8.56 -3.61 3.40
CA CYS A 232 -9.00 -2.82 2.25
C CYS A 232 -7.82 -2.09 1.60
N GLU A 233 -7.93 -1.86 0.30
CA GLU A 233 -6.88 -1.27 -0.53
C GLU A 233 -7.16 0.23 -0.70
N LEU A 234 -6.21 1.10 -0.34
CA LEU A 234 -6.30 2.56 -0.44
C LEU A 234 -5.22 3.07 -1.40
N HIS A 235 -5.59 4.04 -2.24
CA HIS A 235 -4.65 4.85 -3.00
C HIS A 235 -4.96 6.34 -2.85
N SER A 236 -3.94 7.19 -2.84
CA SER A 236 -4.11 8.64 -2.93
C SER A 236 -3.17 9.26 -3.94
N THR A 237 -3.65 10.31 -4.62
CA THR A 237 -2.88 11.07 -5.60
C THR A 237 -1.80 11.98 -4.98
N VAL A 238 -1.73 12.03 -3.65
CA VAL A 238 -0.65 12.68 -2.90
C VAL A 238 -0.19 11.83 -1.73
N ILE A 239 1.06 11.99 -1.34
CA ILE A 239 1.60 11.43 -0.11
C ILE A 239 0.90 12.09 1.07
N PHE A 240 0.22 11.30 1.90
CA PHE A 240 -0.39 11.77 3.14
C PHE A 240 0.66 12.15 4.19
N ASP A 241 0.24 13.02 5.11
CA ASP A 241 1.04 13.34 6.28
C ASP A 241 1.17 12.14 7.22
N TYR A 242 2.22 12.15 8.03
CA TYR A 242 2.56 11.06 8.93
C TYR A 242 1.43 10.68 9.91
N SER A 243 0.63 11.65 10.34
CA SER A 243 -0.53 11.45 11.21
C SER A 243 -1.59 10.56 10.56
N ASP A 244 -1.89 10.79 9.29
CA ASP A 244 -2.87 10.03 8.50
C ASP A 244 -2.34 8.62 8.20
N GLU A 245 -1.09 8.52 7.74
CA GLU A 245 -0.45 7.24 7.46
C GLU A 245 -0.47 6.31 8.68
N LYS A 246 -0.19 6.84 9.87
CA LYS A 246 -0.22 6.08 11.13
C LYS A 246 -1.62 5.59 11.48
N VAL A 247 -2.65 6.39 11.26
CA VAL A 247 -4.05 6.00 11.49
C VAL A 247 -4.44 4.87 10.56
N PHE A 248 -4.22 5.04 9.26
CA PHE A 248 -4.60 4.05 8.26
C PHE A 248 -3.86 2.72 8.44
N LYS A 249 -2.57 2.76 8.81
CA LYS A 249 -1.82 1.55 9.19
C LYS A 249 -2.40 0.85 10.41
N LYS A 250 -2.83 1.59 11.44
CA LYS A 250 -3.47 1.02 12.64
C LYS A 250 -4.83 0.39 12.34
N VAL A 251 -5.60 1.00 11.43
CA VAL A 251 -6.87 0.45 10.93
C VAL A 251 -6.63 -0.82 10.09
N GLY A 252 -5.44 -0.98 9.53
CA GLY A 252 -5.06 -2.15 8.73
C GLY A 252 -5.34 -1.97 7.23
N LEU A 253 -5.31 -0.73 6.74
CA LEU A 253 -5.42 -0.43 5.31
C LEU A 253 -4.08 -0.64 4.60
N HIS A 254 -4.14 -1.16 3.37
CA HIS A 254 -3.00 -1.24 2.47
C HIS A 254 -2.93 0.02 1.61
N ILE A 255 -1.97 0.90 1.91
CA ILE A 255 -1.93 2.25 1.36
C ILE A 255 -0.85 2.36 0.30
N THR A 256 -1.18 2.97 -0.84
CA THR A 256 -0.22 3.44 -1.83
C THR A 256 -0.46 4.91 -2.18
N TYR A 257 0.54 5.56 -2.76
CA TYR A 257 0.47 6.97 -3.15
C TYR A 257 1.07 7.18 -4.53
N ASP A 258 0.61 8.21 -5.23
CA ASP A 258 1.43 8.86 -6.24
C ASP A 258 2.57 9.65 -5.56
N PRO A 259 3.76 9.77 -6.18
CA PRO A 259 4.94 10.37 -5.57
C PRO A 259 4.90 11.92 -5.56
N TYR A 260 3.74 12.50 -5.29
CA TYR A 260 3.52 13.95 -5.21
C TYR A 260 3.24 14.38 -3.77
N ARG A 261 3.80 15.53 -3.36
CA ARG A 261 3.43 16.16 -2.08
C ARG A 261 2.26 17.10 -2.28
N HIS A 262 1.45 17.34 -1.24
CA HIS A 262 0.30 18.26 -1.32
C HIS A 262 0.66 19.66 -1.84
N ARG A 263 1.81 20.22 -1.42
CA ARG A 263 2.29 21.55 -1.86
C ARG A 263 2.76 21.58 -3.31
N GLU A 264 3.11 20.42 -3.85
CA GLU A 264 3.56 20.23 -5.24
C GLU A 264 2.41 19.81 -6.15
N PHE A 265 1.23 19.56 -5.59
CA PHE A 265 0.06 19.14 -6.33
C PHE A 265 -0.51 20.34 -7.10
N GLN A 266 0.01 20.53 -8.30
CA GLN A 266 -0.53 21.42 -9.32
C GLN A 266 -0.91 20.53 -10.50
N TYR A 267 -2.18 20.54 -10.91
CA TYR A 267 -2.45 20.24 -12.31
C TYR A 267 -1.89 21.44 -13.09
N THR A 268 -0.72 21.25 -13.69
CA THR A 268 -0.37 22.00 -14.89
C THR A 268 -1.45 21.69 -15.91
N ASP A 269 -2.19 22.72 -16.35
CA ASP A 269 -3.06 22.63 -17.51
C ASP A 269 -2.31 21.93 -18.65
N GLY A 270 -2.80 20.75 -19.04
CA GLY A 270 -2.50 20.13 -20.31
C GLY A 270 -1.13 19.44 -20.43
N HIS A 271 -1.17 18.31 -21.13
CA HIS A 271 -0.03 17.80 -21.85
C HIS A 271 0.76 18.90 -22.57
N THR A 272 2.01 19.10 -22.17
CA THR A 272 3.09 19.25 -23.14
C THR A 272 4.27 18.44 -22.64
N GLY A 273 4.56 17.35 -23.34
CA GLY A 273 5.79 16.61 -23.13
C GLY A 273 7.00 17.52 -23.33
N LYS A 274 8.00 17.29 -22.48
CA LYS A 274 9.42 17.29 -22.83
C LYS A 274 10.11 16.27 -21.95
#